data_AF-A0A7G1INK2-F1
#
_entry.id   AF-A0A7G1INK2-F1
#
_cell.length_a   1.000
_cell.length_b   1.000
_cell.length_c   1.000
_cell.angle_alpha   90.00
_cell.angle_beta   90.00
_cell.angle_gamma   90.00
#
_symmetry.space_group_name_H-M   'P 1'
#
loop_
_entity.id
_entity.type
_entity.pdbx_description
1 polymer ?
#
loop_
_entity_poly.entity_id
_entity_poly.type
_entity_poly.pdbx_seq_one_letter_code
_entity_poly.pdbx_strand_id
1 'polypeptide(L)'
;MGLFAVQRHGTEAVGRLFGPVMIAWFVAIGASGLSGVADNPEILKALSPTYALAFMAGHFHIAFFSLAAVVLSVTGAEALYADMGHFGRRSISLGWLLLVLPACTLSYFGQGALVLRDQTAVRAPFFC
;
A
#
# COMPACT_ATOMS: atom_id res chain seq x y z
N MET A 1 -10.92 -24.79 -20.21
CA MET A 1 -9.74 -25.23 -20.99
C MET A 1 -9.05 -24.05 -21.69
N GLY A 2 -8.70 -22.98 -20.96
CA GLY A 2 -8.09 -21.77 -21.54
C GLY A 2 -7.05 -21.06 -20.67
N LEU A 3 -6.69 -21.64 -19.52
CA LEU A 3 -5.70 -21.08 -18.58
C LEU A 3 -4.27 -21.60 -18.81
N PHE A 4 -4.09 -22.57 -19.71
CA PHE A 4 -2.77 -23.19 -19.99
C PHE A 4 -2.16 -22.80 -21.34
N ALA A 5 -2.84 -22.00 -22.17
CA ALA A 5 -2.29 -21.55 -23.46
C ALA A 5 -1.31 -20.36 -23.31
N VAL A 6 -1.44 -19.58 -22.22
CA VAL A 6 -0.60 -18.41 -21.93
C VAL A 6 0.73 -18.78 -21.25
N GLN A 7 0.86 -19.99 -20.71
CA GLN A 7 2.10 -20.42 -20.03
C GLN A 7 3.27 -20.68 -21.00
N ARG A 8 3.04 -20.77 -22.33
CA ARG A 8 4.11 -21.05 -23.32
C ARG A 8 4.85 -19.82 -23.83
N HIS A 9 4.34 -18.61 -23.61
CA HIS A 9 5.09 -17.39 -23.88
C HIS A 9 5.75 -16.99 -22.56
N GLY A 10 7.06 -17.21 -22.50
CA GLY A 10 7.84 -17.28 -21.28
C GLY A 10 7.47 -16.21 -20.25
N THR A 11 7.47 -16.61 -18.99
CA THR A 11 7.35 -15.77 -17.79
C THR A 11 8.21 -14.49 -17.88
N GLU A 12 9.30 -14.55 -18.66
CA GLU A 12 10.17 -13.43 -19.00
C GLU A 12 9.50 -12.31 -19.83
N ALA A 13 8.68 -12.64 -20.84
CA ALA A 13 7.96 -11.66 -21.67
C ALA A 13 6.84 -10.98 -20.88
N VAL A 14 6.14 -11.76 -20.05
CA VAL A 14 5.10 -11.25 -19.15
C VAL A 14 5.72 -10.37 -18.06
N GLY A 15 6.85 -10.78 -17.46
CA GLY A 15 7.58 -9.99 -16.48
C GLY A 15 8.09 -8.65 -17.02
N ARG A 16 8.52 -8.62 -18.30
CA ARG A 16 9.01 -7.40 -18.97
C ARG A 16 7.90 -6.38 -19.24
N LEU A 17 6.66 -6.83 -19.48
CA LEU A 17 5.50 -5.94 -19.62
C LEU A 17 4.90 -5.55 -18.26
N PHE A 18 4.96 -6.44 -17.27
CA PHE A 18 4.43 -6.19 -15.93
C PHE A 18 5.16 -5.05 -15.21
N GLY A 19 6.49 -4.94 -15.36
CA GLY A 19 7.27 -3.88 -14.72
C GLY A 19 6.78 -2.46 -15.07
N PRO A 20 6.73 -2.07 -16.35
CA PRO A 20 6.23 -0.76 -16.76
C PRO A 20 4.78 -0.49 -16.35
N VAL A 21 3.90 -1.51 -16.47
CA VAL A 21 2.49 -1.38 -16.09
C VAL A 21 2.34 -1.15 -14.59
N MET A 22 3.08 -1.90 -13.77
CA MET A 22 3.13 -1.71 -12.31
C MET A 22 3.61 -0.31 -11.96
N ILE A 23 4.66 0.18 -12.63
CA ILE A 23 5.17 1.54 -12.39
C ILE A 23 4.10 2.58 -12.71
N ALA A 24 3.49 2.51 -13.89
CA ALA A 24 2.44 3.43 -14.30
C ALA A 24 1.26 3.43 -13.31
N TRP A 25 0.86 2.24 -12.85
CA TRP A 25 -0.21 2.08 -11.88
C TRP A 25 0.12 2.70 -10.51
N PHE A 26 1.31 2.44 -9.96
CA PHE A 26 1.75 3.06 -8.70
C PHE A 26 1.89 4.58 -8.81
N VAL A 27 2.39 5.10 -9.93
CA VAL A 27 2.46 6.55 -10.18
C VAL A 27 1.05 7.14 -10.23
N ALA A 28 0.11 6.50 -10.94
CA ALA A 28 -1.27 6.99 -11.05
C ALA A 28 -1.97 7.03 -9.68
N ILE A 29 -1.84 5.97 -8.88
CA ILE A 29 -2.40 5.92 -7.53
C ILE A 29 -1.73 6.94 -6.61
N GLY A 30 -0.40 7.06 -6.66
CA GLY A 30 0.35 8.03 -5.86
C GLY A 30 -0.04 9.47 -6.19
N ALA A 31 -0.22 9.80 -7.47
CA ALA A 31 -0.68 11.12 -7.91
C ALA A 31 -2.11 11.40 -7.44
N SER A 32 -3.02 10.42 -7.54
CA SER A 32 -4.40 10.54 -7.04
C SER A 32 -4.46 10.68 -5.52
N GLY A 33 -3.58 10.00 -4.79
CA GLY A 33 -3.44 10.15 -3.34
C GLY A 33 -2.89 11.53 -2.98
N LEU A 34 -1.89 12.01 -3.73
CA LEU A 34 -1.28 13.32 -3.51
C LEU A 34 -2.29 14.47 -3.67
N SER A 35 -3.19 14.41 -4.66
CA SER A 35 -4.27 15.40 -4.79
C SER A 35 -5.19 15.38 -3.56
N GLY A 36 -5.57 14.20 -3.06
CA GLY A 36 -6.39 14.08 -1.85
C GLY A 36 -5.72 14.60 -0.58
N VAL A 37 -4.40 14.41 -0.46
CA VAL A 37 -3.59 14.96 0.65
C VAL A 37 -3.42 16.48 0.53
N ALA A 38 -3.18 16.99 -0.69
CA ALA A 38 -3.05 18.43 -0.94
C ALA A 38 -4.35 19.18 -0.62
N ASP A 39 -5.50 18.57 -0.90
CA ASP A 39 -6.82 19.14 -0.54
C ASP A 39 -7.08 19.13 0.97
N ASN A 40 -6.44 18.25 1.75
CA ASN A 40 -6.64 18.14 3.19
C ASN A 40 -5.30 17.91 3.93
N PRO A 41 -4.46 18.94 4.06
CA PRO A 41 -3.15 18.82 4.70
C PRO A 41 -3.25 18.45 6.19
N GLU A 42 -4.43 18.57 6.80
CA GLU A 42 -4.69 18.11 8.17
C GLU A 42 -4.56 16.59 8.34
N ILE A 43 -4.62 15.79 7.26
CA ILE A 43 -4.38 14.34 7.33
C ILE A 43 -2.95 14.02 7.83
N LEU A 44 -2.00 14.94 7.65
CA LEU A 44 -0.64 14.80 8.18
C LEU A 44 -0.61 14.82 9.72
N LYS A 45 -1.61 15.43 10.37
CA LYS A 45 -1.76 15.37 11.84
C LYS A 45 -2.13 13.98 12.33
N ALA A 46 -2.72 13.11 11.49
CA ALA A 46 -3.00 11.72 11.84
C ALA A 46 -1.71 10.90 12.06
N LEU A 47 -0.58 11.36 11.51
CA LEU A 47 0.74 10.78 11.80
C LEU A 47 1.26 11.13 13.20
N SER A 48 0.60 12.06 13.92
CA SER A 48 1.00 12.43 15.27
C SER A 48 0.87 11.23 16.22
N PRO A 49 1.93 10.88 16.97
CA PRO A 49 1.92 9.74 17.89
C PRO A 49 0.87 9.88 19.00
N THR A 50 0.37 11.08 19.24
CA THR A 50 -0.73 11.33 20.17
C THR A 50 -2.02 10.60 19.76
N TYR A 51 -2.34 10.53 18.46
CA TYR A 51 -3.51 9.79 17.98
C TYR A 51 -3.33 8.27 18.10
N ALA A 52 -2.13 7.77 17.82
CA ALA A 52 -1.82 6.34 17.99
C ALA A 52 -1.93 5.91 19.46
N LEU A 53 -1.39 6.71 20.38
CA LEU A 53 -1.47 6.44 21.82
C LEU A 53 -2.91 6.56 22.34
N ALA A 54 -3.66 7.58 21.91
CA ALA A 54 -5.07 7.74 22.27
C ALA A 54 -5.94 6.59 21.73
N PHE A 55 -5.68 6.12 20.50
CA PHE A 55 -6.38 4.98 19.91
C PHE A 55 -6.08 3.68 20.66
N MET A 56 -4.81 3.44 21.01
CA MET A 56 -4.41 2.26 21.75
C MET A 56 -4.99 2.24 23.18
N ALA A 57 -5.07 3.41 23.83
CA ALA A 57 -5.69 3.57 25.15
C ALA A 57 -7.23 3.50 25.12
N GLY A 58 -7.87 4.05 24.07
CA GLY A 58 -9.33 4.09 23.94
C GLY A 58 -9.97 2.84 23.33
N HIS A 59 -9.24 2.10 22.49
CA HIS A 59 -9.75 0.96 21.73
C HIS A 59 -8.80 -0.25 21.75
N PHE A 60 -8.46 -0.71 22.94
CA PHE A 60 -7.47 -1.78 23.17
C PHE A 60 -7.70 -3.05 22.33
N HIS A 61 -8.95 -3.53 22.20
CA HIS A 61 -9.25 -4.71 21.40
C HIS A 61 -8.89 -4.53 19.92
N ILE A 62 -9.25 -3.38 19.33
CA ILE A 62 -8.99 -3.09 17.92
C ILE A 62 -7.49 -2.88 17.70
N ALA A 63 -6.82 -2.18 18.62
CA ALA A 63 -5.38 -1.99 18.59
C ALA A 63 -4.62 -3.32 18.67
N PHE A 64 -5.08 -4.27 19.51
CA PHE A 64 -4.49 -5.60 19.62
C PHE A 64 -4.59 -6.40 18.32
N PHE A 65 -5.78 -6.47 17.71
CA PHE A 65 -5.96 -7.17 16.43
C PHE A 65 -5.16 -6.51 15.29
N SER A 66 -5.11 -5.17 15.27
CA SER A 66 -4.29 -4.44 14.31
C SER A 66 -2.81 -4.78 14.46
N LEU A 67 -2.28 -4.81 15.69
CA LEU A 67 -0.90 -5.19 15.95
C LEU A 67 -0.62 -6.64 15.53
N ALA A 68 -1.53 -7.57 15.81
CA ALA A 68 -1.40 -8.96 15.38
C ALA A 68 -1.35 -9.09 13.84
N ALA A 69 -2.18 -8.33 13.12
CA ALA A 69 -2.15 -8.29 11.66
C ALA A 69 -0.83 -7.71 11.12
N VAL A 70 -0.30 -6.65 11.76
CA VAL A 70 1.01 -6.08 11.42
C VAL A 70 2.12 -7.10 11.62
N VAL A 71 2.17 -7.77 12.77
CA VAL A 71 3.16 -8.82 13.05
C VAL A 71 3.08 -9.96 12.04
N LEU A 72 1.87 -10.44 11.72
CA LEU A 72 1.68 -11.48 10.72
C LEU A 72 2.18 -11.05 9.32
N SER A 73 1.91 -9.81 8.93
CA SER A 73 2.40 -9.24 7.68
C SER A 73 3.93 -9.15 7.64
N VAL A 74 4.58 -8.82 8.76
CA VAL A 74 6.05 -8.78 8.85
C VAL A 74 6.64 -10.17 8.67
N THR A 75 6.09 -11.19 9.33
CA THR A 75 6.53 -12.58 9.17
C THR A 75 6.36 -13.07 7.72
N GLY A 76 5.25 -12.72 7.08
CA GLY A 76 5.04 -13.01 5.65
C GLY A 76 6.03 -12.30 4.73
N ALA A 77 6.37 -11.04 5.04
CA ALA A 77 7.37 -10.27 4.30
C ALA A 77 8.78 -10.84 4.43
N GLU A 78 9.17 -11.32 5.62
CA GLU A 78 10.46 -12.00 5.82
C GLU A 78 10.56 -13.30 5.02
N ALA A 79 9.48 -14.09 4.99
CA ALA A 79 9.42 -15.30 4.18
C ALA A 79 9.54 -15.01 2.67
N LEU A 80 8.82 -13.97 2.19
CA LEU A 80 8.91 -13.51 0.80
C LEU A 80 10.32 -13.01 0.46
N TYR A 81 10.96 -12.27 1.38
CA TYR A 81 12.31 -11.75 1.18
C TYR A 81 13.38 -12.85 1.18
N ALA A 82 13.19 -13.89 1.99
CA ALA A 82 14.06 -15.07 1.98
C ALA A 82 14.03 -15.79 0.62
N ASP A 83 12.85 -15.90 0.01
CA ASP A 83 12.64 -16.51 -1.31
C ASP A 83 13.21 -15.63 -2.45
N MET A 84 13.17 -14.30 -2.29
CA MET A 84 13.75 -13.33 -3.24
C MET A 84 15.28 -13.21 -3.17
N GLY A 85 15.98 -13.99 -2.34
CA GLY A 85 17.44 -13.94 -2.17
C GLY A 85 18.26 -14.17 -3.46
N HIS A 86 17.64 -14.74 -4.50
CA HIS A 86 18.21 -14.88 -5.86
C HIS A 86 18.23 -13.56 -6.65
N PHE A 87 17.31 -12.64 -6.38
CA PHE A 87 17.22 -11.34 -7.05
C PHE A 87 18.07 -10.29 -6.34
N GLY A 88 18.59 -9.31 -7.08
CA GLY A 88 19.40 -8.24 -6.51
C GLY A 88 18.62 -7.40 -5.50
N ARG A 89 18.81 -7.67 -4.20
CA ARG A 89 18.15 -7.00 -3.05
C ARG A 89 18.01 -5.49 -3.23
N ARG A 90 19.06 -4.84 -3.74
CA ARG A 90 19.11 -3.39 -3.98
C ARG A 90 18.04 -2.89 -4.96
N SER A 91 17.73 -3.63 -6.02
CA SER A 91 16.72 -3.21 -7.01
C SER A 91 15.31 -3.29 -6.42
N ILE A 92 15.04 -4.31 -5.61
CA ILE A 92 13.74 -4.50 -4.93
C ILE A 92 13.55 -3.41 -3.87
N SER A 93 14.55 -3.18 -3.02
CA SER A 93 14.48 -2.16 -1.97
C SER A 93 14.31 -0.75 -2.55
N LEU A 94 15.00 -0.41 -3.65
CA LEU A 94 14.84 0.89 -4.30
C LEU A 94 13.45 1.08 -4.90
N GLY A 95 12.92 0.07 -5.62
CA GLY A 95 11.55 0.13 -6.14
C GLY A 95 10.51 0.26 -5.02
N TRP A 96 10.72 -0.45 -3.91
CA TRP A 96 9.85 -0.36 -2.75
C TRP A 96 9.89 1.02 -2.09
N LEU A 97 11.08 1.53 -1.77
CA LEU A 97 11.25 2.79 -1.04
C LEU A 97 10.93 4.02 -1.90
N LEU A 98 11.23 4.00 -3.19
CA LEU A 98 11.07 5.16 -4.08
C LEU A 98 9.70 5.22 -4.75
N LEU A 99 9.01 4.09 -4.90
CA LEU A 99 7.76 4.04 -5.66
C LEU A 99 6.60 3.46 -4.85
N VAL A 100 6.74 2.23 -4.36
CA VAL A 100 5.61 1.51 -3.73
C VAL A 100 5.21 2.15 -2.42
N LEU A 101 6.18 2.39 -1.53
CA LEU A 101 5.95 2.99 -0.22
C LEU A 101 5.31 4.38 -0.35
N PRO A 102 5.89 5.35 -1.09
CA PRO A 102 5.27 6.67 -1.22
C PRO A 102 3.91 6.61 -1.90
N ALA A 103 3.73 5.80 -2.97
CA ALA A 103 2.44 5.68 -3.65
C ALA A 103 1.35 5.11 -2.73
N CYS A 104 1.65 4.03 -2.00
CA CYS A 104 0.71 3.44 -1.04
C CYS A 104 0.41 4.41 0.11
N THR A 105 1.44 5.03 0.70
CA THR A 105 1.26 6.00 1.79
C THR A 105 0.38 7.17 1.35
N LEU A 106 0.63 7.75 0.16
CA LEU A 106 -0.20 8.82 -0.38
C LEU A 106 -1.62 8.37 -0.68
N SER A 107 -1.82 7.16 -1.21
CA SER A 107 -3.14 6.59 -1.45
C SER A 107 -3.94 6.42 -0.16
N TYR A 108 -3.33 5.84 0.87
CA TYR A 108 -3.97 5.67 2.18
C TYR A 108 -4.28 7.00 2.85
N PHE A 109 -3.39 7.99 2.74
CA PHE A 109 -3.69 9.33 3.25
C PHE A 109 -4.80 10.02 2.44
N GLY A 110 -4.82 9.90 1.11
CA GLY A 110 -5.92 10.40 0.29
C GLY A 110 -7.27 9.79 0.68
N GLN A 111 -7.31 8.48 0.91
CA GLN A 111 -8.51 7.78 1.39
C GLN A 111 -8.89 8.22 2.82
N GLY A 112 -7.91 8.35 3.72
CA GLY A 112 -8.14 8.84 5.08
C GLY A 112 -8.67 10.28 5.12
N ALA A 113 -8.16 11.15 4.25
CA ALA A 113 -8.63 12.52 4.09
C ALA A 113 -10.10 12.57 3.62
N LEU A 114 -10.44 11.71 2.66
CA LEU A 114 -11.83 11.54 2.20
C LEU A 114 -12.76 11.09 3.34
N VAL A 115 -12.34 10.12 4.16
CA VAL A 115 -13.11 9.66 5.33
C VAL A 115 -13.24 10.74 6.40
N LEU A 116 -12.21 11.56 6.62
CA LEU A 116 -12.28 12.69 7.56
C LEU A 116 -13.27 13.76 7.09
N ARG A 117 -13.38 13.99 5.79
CA ARG A 117 -14.27 15.01 5.21
C ARG A 117 -15.72 14.56 5.10
N ASP A 118 -15.95 13.27 4.87
CA ASP A 118 -17.29 12.70 4.73
C ASP A 118 -17.35 11.31 5.38
N GLN A 119 -17.94 11.23 6.58
CA GLN A 119 -18.10 9.97 7.33
C GLN A 119 -19.01 8.95 6.60
N THR A 120 -19.75 9.40 5.59
CA THR A 120 -20.61 8.57 4.74
C THR A 120 -19.82 7.80 3.67
N ALA A 121 -18.58 8.24 3.36
CA ALA A 121 -17.69 7.62 2.36
C ALA A 121 -17.11 6.26 2.79
N VAL A 122 -17.29 5.86 4.06
CA VAL A 122 -16.93 4.52 4.57
C VAL A 122 -17.61 3.39 3.78
N ARG A 123 -18.73 3.67 3.11
CA ARG A 123 -19.48 2.68 2.32
C ARG A 123 -18.97 2.51 0.87
N ALA A 124 -18.14 3.42 0.35
CA ALA A 124 -17.60 3.34 -1.00
C ALA A 124 -16.19 3.96 -1.13
N PRO A 125 -15.17 3.45 -0.44
CA PRO A 125 -13.80 3.99 -0.49
C PRO A 125 -13.09 3.81 -1.86
N PHE A 126 -13.74 3.18 -2.85
CA PHE A 126 -13.16 2.83 -4.15
C PHE A 126 -13.75 3.57 -5.35
N PHE A 127 -14.74 4.44 -5.17
CA PHE A 127 -15.37 5.16 -6.27
C PHE A 127 -15.31 6.67 -6.03
N CYS A 128 -14.36 7.32 -6.70
CA CYS A 128 -14.58 8.67 -7.22
C CYS A 128 -15.41 8.57 -8.51
#